data_AF-A0A0B1S375-F1
#
_entry.id   AF-A0A0B1S375-F1
#
_cell.length_a   1.000
_cell.length_b   1.000
_cell.length_c   1.000
_cell.angle_alpha   90.00
_cell.angle_beta   90.00
_cell.angle_gamma   90.00
#
_symmetry.space_group_name_H-M   'P 1'
#
loop_
_entity.id
_entity.type
_entity.pdbx_description
1 polymer ?
#
loop_
_entity_poly.entity_id
_entity_poly.type
_entity_poly.pdbx_seq_one_letter_code
_entity_poly.pdbx_strand_id
1 'polypeptide(L)'
;MEIVRLAEEERKPRDEYWDISNLHTNPLLKSADVVIDPYFEGEKRLIYYKDINMKTPLKITYSAFHGVGFLYAKRMIQQFGFPIDHFISVKEQQDPDPDFSTLKFPNPEEGHKVLTLSFKTADANGSSFIIANDPDADRIQIAEKEKDGKWRVFSGNEMGALMTWWIWTNWRRTNPNADTSNVYIINSAVSSQIVKTMADAEGFKNELTLTGFKWMGNKTAELRAQGKTVILAWEESIGYMPGNSLDKDGINCSGVYAEMAAWLQTQGKTVEDQLYEIYNKYGFHMVRSSYWFTPSKEVTKKLFDSLRKDMKVC
;
A
#
# COMPACT_ATOMS: atom_id res chain seq x y z
N MET A 1 -12.46 -27.71 -9.37
CA MET A 1 -10.98 -27.81 -9.32
C MET A 1 -10.67 -28.72 -8.14
N GLU A 2 -9.77 -29.69 -8.29
CA GLU A 2 -9.49 -30.73 -7.28
C GLU A 2 -9.37 -30.16 -5.85
N ILE A 3 -8.71 -29.00 -5.69
CA ILE A 3 -8.53 -28.30 -4.41
C ILE A 3 -9.85 -27.87 -3.77
N VAL A 4 -10.81 -27.36 -4.56
CA VAL A 4 -12.14 -26.95 -4.04
C VAL A 4 -12.94 -28.18 -3.63
N ARG A 5 -12.87 -29.26 -4.42
CA ARG A 5 -13.51 -30.54 -4.09
C ARG A 5 -12.96 -31.12 -2.78
N LEU A 6 -11.64 -31.16 -2.63
CA LEU A 6 -10.96 -31.64 -1.42
C LEU A 6 -11.27 -30.76 -0.20
N ALA A 7 -11.33 -29.43 -0.34
CA ALA A 7 -11.70 -28.53 0.75
C ALA A 7 -13.17 -28.68 1.18
N GLU A 8 -14.06 -29.03 0.24
CA GLU A 8 -15.47 -29.32 0.52
C GLU A 8 -15.67 -30.70 1.15
N GLU A 9 -14.90 -31.70 0.73
CA GLU A 9 -14.94 -33.09 1.23
C GLU A 9 -14.24 -33.26 2.60
N GLU A 10 -13.09 -32.62 2.81
CA GLU A 10 -12.30 -32.65 4.05
C GLU A 10 -12.15 -31.23 4.62
N ARG A 11 -13.19 -30.77 5.32
CA ARG A 11 -13.20 -29.42 5.95
C ARG A 11 -12.16 -29.21 7.06
N LYS A 12 -11.45 -30.26 7.46
CA LYS A 12 -10.39 -30.20 8.48
C LYS A 12 -9.05 -30.49 7.81
N PRO A 13 -8.04 -29.62 7.94
CA PRO A 13 -6.68 -29.93 7.55
C PRO A 13 -6.22 -31.22 8.24
N ARG A 14 -5.43 -32.04 7.56
CA ARG A 14 -4.89 -33.28 8.13
C ARG A 14 -3.96 -32.97 9.30
N ASP A 15 -3.97 -33.82 10.32
CA ASP A 15 -3.11 -33.65 11.51
C ASP A 15 -1.62 -33.56 11.14
N GLU A 16 -1.20 -34.27 10.08
CA GLU A 16 0.16 -34.24 9.54
C GLU A 16 0.62 -32.86 9.05
N TYR A 17 -0.31 -31.97 8.65
CA TYR A 17 0.04 -30.60 8.22
C TYR A 17 0.41 -29.69 9.39
N TRP A 18 0.04 -30.07 10.61
CA TRP A 18 0.40 -29.36 11.84
C TRP A 18 1.66 -29.94 12.50
N ASP A 19 2.19 -31.05 11.98
CA ASP A 19 3.41 -31.66 12.50
C ASP A 19 4.65 -30.85 12.09
N ILE A 20 5.09 -29.97 12.98
CA ILE A 20 6.29 -29.15 12.84
C ILE A 20 7.55 -29.84 13.40
N SER A 21 7.49 -31.12 13.80
CA SER A 21 8.61 -31.82 14.45
C SER A 21 9.90 -31.83 13.63
N ASN A 22 9.78 -31.93 12.30
CA ASN A 22 10.90 -31.91 11.36
C ASN A 22 11.22 -30.52 10.80
N LEU A 23 10.48 -29.47 11.20
CA LEU A 23 10.67 -28.13 10.66
C LEU A 23 12.05 -27.59 11.05
N HIS A 24 12.44 -27.74 12.31
CA HIS A 24 13.71 -27.24 12.87
C HIS A 24 14.96 -27.94 12.32
N THR A 25 14.81 -29.14 11.76
CA THR A 25 15.91 -29.90 11.14
C THR A 25 15.99 -29.70 9.63
N ASN A 26 14.99 -29.06 9.01
CA ASN A 26 14.96 -28.83 7.58
C ASN A 26 15.99 -27.75 7.19
N PRO A 27 16.94 -28.03 6.27
CA PRO A 27 17.94 -27.06 5.84
C PRO A 27 17.36 -25.83 5.12
N LEU A 28 16.09 -25.89 4.70
CA LEU A 28 15.35 -24.76 4.12
C LEU A 28 14.70 -23.85 5.17
N LEU A 29 14.59 -24.27 6.44
CA LEU A 29 14.12 -23.40 7.50
C LEU A 29 15.18 -22.33 7.79
N LYS A 30 14.88 -21.10 7.41
CA LYS A 30 15.68 -19.92 7.75
C LYS A 30 14.80 -18.97 8.55
N SER A 31 15.29 -18.51 9.72
CA SER A 31 14.55 -17.51 10.49
C SER A 31 14.45 -16.21 9.71
N ALA A 32 13.27 -15.59 9.71
CA ALA A 32 13.07 -14.25 9.18
C ALA A 32 13.69 -13.17 10.07
N ASP A 33 14.01 -13.48 11.33
CA ASP A 33 14.55 -12.50 12.29
C ASP A 33 15.83 -11.83 11.78
N VAL A 34 16.65 -12.60 11.03
CA VAL A 34 17.91 -12.10 10.48
C VAL A 34 17.73 -11.01 9.43
N VAL A 35 16.52 -10.86 8.85
CA VAL A 35 16.22 -9.81 7.86
C VAL A 35 15.44 -8.64 8.44
N ILE A 36 14.91 -8.73 9.67
CA ILE A 36 14.09 -7.66 10.27
C ILE A 36 14.91 -6.38 10.42
N ASP A 37 16.05 -6.42 11.11
CA ASP A 37 16.86 -5.21 11.30
C ASP A 37 17.43 -4.64 9.99
N PRO A 38 17.99 -5.47 9.07
CA PRO A 38 18.39 -5.01 7.75
C PRO A 38 17.27 -4.35 6.94
N TYR A 39 16.04 -4.86 7.05
CA TYR A 39 14.87 -4.27 6.43
C TYR A 39 14.65 -2.83 6.93
N PHE A 40 14.59 -2.64 8.24
CA PHE A 40 14.41 -1.29 8.81
C PHE A 40 15.58 -0.36 8.44
N GLU A 41 16.83 -0.83 8.51
CA GLU A 41 18.01 -0.03 8.18
C GLU A 41 17.99 0.45 6.73
N GLY A 42 17.71 -0.45 5.78
CA GLY A 42 17.69 -0.14 4.35
C GLY A 42 16.65 0.91 4.00
N GLU A 43 15.54 0.93 4.71
CA GLU A 43 14.37 1.77 4.39
C GLU A 43 14.45 3.18 5.01
N LYS A 44 15.47 3.46 5.83
CA LYS A 44 15.78 4.84 6.25
C LYS A 44 15.99 5.81 5.09
N ARG A 45 16.36 5.30 3.91
CA ARG A 45 16.51 6.11 2.68
C ARG A 45 15.21 6.80 2.24
N LEU A 46 14.05 6.35 2.75
CA LEU A 46 12.73 6.93 2.45
C LEU A 46 12.34 8.08 3.40
N ILE A 47 13.18 8.40 4.39
CA ILE A 47 12.92 9.46 5.38
C ILE A 47 13.54 10.76 4.88
N TYR A 48 12.70 11.73 4.52
CA TYR A 48 13.13 12.98 3.92
C TYR A 48 13.04 14.18 4.87
N TYR A 49 12.14 14.13 5.85
CA TYR A 49 11.77 15.25 6.71
C TYR A 49 11.66 14.85 8.19
N LYS A 50 12.62 14.07 8.68
CA LYS A 50 12.66 13.61 10.07
C LYS A 50 12.49 14.72 11.12
N ASP A 51 13.08 15.89 10.89
CA ASP A 51 12.94 17.06 11.79
C ASP A 51 11.52 17.60 11.88
N ILE A 52 10.73 17.49 10.80
CA ILE A 52 9.31 17.83 10.79
C ILE A 52 8.54 16.76 11.56
N ASN A 53 8.82 15.48 11.29
CA ASN A 53 8.15 14.35 11.95
C ASN A 53 8.32 14.39 13.48
N MET A 54 9.52 14.75 13.97
CA MET A 54 9.78 14.85 15.43
C MET A 54 9.01 15.99 16.12
N LYS A 55 8.58 17.01 15.38
CA LYS A 55 7.94 18.22 15.93
C LYS A 55 6.47 18.33 15.54
N THR A 56 5.96 17.39 14.75
CA THR A 56 4.62 17.45 14.21
C THR A 56 3.57 17.28 15.32
N PRO A 57 2.49 18.08 15.33
CA PRO A 57 1.34 17.82 16.20
C PRO A 57 0.44 16.70 15.65
N LEU A 58 0.73 16.16 14.47
CA LEU A 58 -0.07 15.12 13.83
C LEU A 58 -0.13 13.86 14.69
N LYS A 59 -1.35 13.46 15.05
CA LYS A 59 -1.64 12.15 15.66
C LYS A 59 -2.20 11.21 14.61
N ILE A 60 -1.67 9.99 14.61
CA ILE A 60 -1.91 8.94 13.62
C ILE A 60 -2.63 7.80 14.33
N THR A 61 -3.85 7.50 13.91
CA THR A 61 -4.53 6.27 14.34
C THR A 61 -4.16 5.13 13.42
N TYR A 62 -3.80 3.99 14.01
CA TYR A 62 -3.33 2.82 13.29
C TYR A 62 -4.15 1.58 13.63
N SER A 63 -4.48 0.79 12.61
CA SER A 63 -5.07 -0.54 12.79
C SER A 63 -4.31 -1.62 12.02
N ALA A 64 -4.05 -2.74 12.69
CA ALA A 64 -3.45 -3.92 12.04
C ALA A 64 -4.51 -4.89 11.48
N PHE A 65 -5.80 -4.62 11.68
CA PHE A 65 -6.89 -5.54 11.31
C PHE A 65 -6.67 -6.97 11.83
N HIS A 66 -6.18 -7.08 13.07
CA HIS A 66 -5.78 -8.37 13.69
C HIS A 66 -4.64 -9.09 12.98
N GLY A 67 -3.82 -8.33 12.27
CA GLY A 67 -2.65 -8.80 11.56
C GLY A 67 -1.34 -8.68 12.34
N VAL A 68 -0.26 -9.02 11.64
CA VAL A 68 1.11 -8.96 12.18
C VAL A 68 1.65 -7.52 12.23
N GLY A 69 1.01 -6.57 11.55
CA GLY A 69 1.60 -5.27 11.23
C GLY A 69 1.90 -4.35 12.41
N PHE A 70 1.20 -4.47 13.54
CA PHE A 70 1.28 -3.47 14.63
C PHE A 70 2.70 -3.19 15.14
N LEU A 71 3.46 -4.23 15.48
CA LEU A 71 4.82 -4.06 16.01
C LEU A 71 5.76 -3.44 14.97
N TYR A 72 5.62 -3.84 13.70
CA TYR A 72 6.44 -3.34 12.60
C TYR A 72 6.09 -1.90 12.23
N ALA A 73 4.81 -1.56 12.14
CA ALA A 73 4.34 -0.21 11.85
C ALA A 73 4.74 0.76 12.96
N LYS A 74 4.58 0.35 14.23
CA LYS A 74 5.04 1.13 15.39
C LYS A 74 6.55 1.43 15.29
N ARG A 75 7.38 0.42 15.01
CA ARG A 75 8.82 0.58 14.82
C ARG A 75 9.14 1.50 13.64
N MET A 76 8.42 1.36 12.51
CA MET A 76 8.63 2.19 11.32
C MET A 76 8.31 3.66 11.59
N ILE A 77 7.16 3.94 12.23
CA ILE A 77 6.75 5.29 12.62
C ILE A 77 7.78 5.95 13.55
N GLN A 78 8.30 5.20 14.53
CA GLN A 78 9.40 5.69 15.38
C GLN A 78 10.69 5.94 14.58
N GLN A 79 11.00 5.08 13.60
CA GLN A 79 12.18 5.25 12.76
C GLN A 79 12.12 6.53 11.91
N PHE A 80 10.94 6.84 11.37
CA PHE A 80 10.63 8.10 10.69
C PHE A 80 10.68 9.32 11.62
N GLY A 81 10.73 9.12 12.94
CA GLY A 81 10.95 10.16 13.94
C GLY A 81 9.68 10.68 14.60
N PHE A 82 8.52 10.07 14.35
CA PHE A 82 7.28 10.49 14.99
C PHE A 82 7.29 10.20 16.51
N PRO A 83 6.74 11.10 17.34
CA PRO A 83 6.53 10.84 18.76
C PRO A 83 5.64 9.60 18.95
N ILE A 84 6.05 8.69 19.83
CA ILE A 84 5.32 7.42 20.00
C ILE A 84 3.93 7.61 20.61
N ASP A 85 3.74 8.65 21.41
CA ASP A 85 2.46 9.08 21.97
C ASP A 85 1.52 9.67 20.90
N HIS A 86 2.02 9.97 19.70
CA HIS A 86 1.19 10.36 18.55
C HIS A 86 0.74 9.14 17.72
N PHE A 87 1.25 7.94 18.01
CA PHE A 87 0.83 6.71 17.34
C PHE A 87 -0.23 5.97 18.16
N ILE A 88 -1.49 6.14 17.75
CA ILE A 88 -2.67 5.67 18.48
C ILE A 88 -3.17 4.36 17.88
N SER A 89 -3.00 3.25 18.58
CA SER A 89 -3.52 1.96 18.10
C SER A 89 -5.02 1.84 18.32
N VAL A 90 -5.73 1.27 17.33
CA VAL A 90 -7.04 0.65 17.54
C VAL A 90 -6.82 -0.62 18.37
N LYS A 91 -7.15 -0.59 19.66
CA LYS A 91 -6.78 -1.65 20.61
C LYS A 91 -7.47 -2.97 20.28
N GLU A 92 -8.71 -2.90 19.83
CA GLU A 92 -9.54 -4.03 19.44
C GLU A 92 -9.08 -4.72 18.15
N GLN A 93 -8.08 -4.18 17.44
CA GLN A 93 -7.54 -4.72 16.19
C GLN A 93 -6.01 -4.77 16.18
N GLN A 94 -5.39 -4.59 17.35
CA GLN A 94 -3.94 -4.43 17.50
C GLN A 94 -3.19 -5.77 17.39
N ASP A 95 -3.66 -6.78 18.09
CA ASP A 95 -2.97 -8.05 18.26
C ASP A 95 -3.50 -9.09 17.25
N PRO A 96 -2.67 -10.06 16.81
CA PRO A 96 -3.12 -11.10 15.90
C PRO A 96 -4.30 -11.91 16.45
N ASP A 97 -5.37 -12.03 15.66
CA ASP A 97 -6.57 -12.81 15.97
C ASP A 97 -6.99 -13.59 14.71
N PRO A 98 -6.84 -14.93 14.70
CA PRO A 98 -7.15 -15.75 13.54
C PRO A 98 -8.64 -15.76 13.17
N ASP A 99 -9.52 -15.40 14.11
CA ASP A 99 -10.97 -15.31 13.86
C ASP A 99 -11.38 -13.94 13.29
N PHE A 100 -10.45 -12.97 13.23
CA PHE A 100 -10.71 -11.59 12.81
C PHE A 100 -11.97 -11.02 13.48
N SER A 101 -12.09 -11.16 14.80
CA SER A 101 -13.34 -11.03 15.57
C SER A 101 -14.14 -9.73 15.37
N THR A 102 -13.50 -8.66 14.89
CA THR A 102 -14.13 -7.36 14.63
C THR A 102 -14.41 -7.07 13.15
N LEU A 103 -13.96 -7.93 12.22
CA LEU A 103 -14.02 -7.72 10.78
C LEU A 103 -14.38 -9.01 10.04
N LYS A 104 -15.54 -9.03 9.38
CA LYS A 104 -15.92 -10.16 8.51
C LYS A 104 -15.01 -10.34 7.30
N PHE A 105 -14.42 -9.24 6.84
CA PHE A 105 -13.52 -9.20 5.69
C PHE A 105 -12.40 -8.19 6.01
N PRO A 106 -11.25 -8.65 6.55
CA PRO A 106 -10.16 -7.79 6.99
C PRO A 106 -9.36 -7.25 5.79
N ASN A 107 -10.03 -6.61 4.83
CA ASN A 107 -9.39 -5.93 3.71
C ASN A 107 -9.66 -4.42 3.82
N PRO A 108 -8.63 -3.60 4.09
CA PRO A 108 -8.80 -2.17 4.27
C PRO A 108 -9.26 -1.43 2.99
N GLU A 109 -9.18 -2.07 1.81
CA GLU A 109 -9.74 -1.56 0.54
C GLU A 109 -11.27 -1.37 0.58
N GLU A 110 -11.98 -2.07 1.48
CA GLU A 110 -13.44 -1.88 1.69
C GLU A 110 -13.79 -0.51 2.29
N GLY A 111 -12.78 0.29 2.66
CA GLY A 111 -12.90 1.68 3.08
C GLY A 111 -13.78 1.87 4.31
N HIS A 112 -14.78 2.76 4.24
CA HIS A 112 -15.60 3.14 5.40
C HIS A 112 -16.21 1.96 6.16
N LYS A 113 -16.55 0.86 5.48
CA LYS A 113 -17.18 -0.31 6.11
C LYS A 113 -16.28 -0.98 7.15
N VAL A 114 -14.97 -0.99 6.90
CA VAL A 114 -13.99 -1.71 7.74
C VAL A 114 -13.20 -0.76 8.65
N LEU A 115 -13.24 0.56 8.39
CA LEU A 115 -12.54 1.58 9.17
C LEU A 115 -13.35 2.16 10.34
N THR A 116 -14.54 1.63 10.65
CA THR A 116 -15.43 2.19 11.68
C THR A 116 -14.75 2.30 13.06
N LEU A 117 -14.02 1.27 13.49
CA LEU A 117 -13.27 1.32 14.76
C LEU A 117 -12.11 2.32 14.68
N SER A 118 -11.44 2.42 13.53
CA SER A 118 -10.38 3.40 13.29
C SER A 118 -10.89 4.84 13.39
N PHE A 119 -12.04 5.15 12.80
CA PHE A 119 -12.68 6.48 12.93
C PHE A 119 -13.00 6.79 14.40
N LYS A 120 -13.62 5.85 15.11
CA LYS A 120 -13.97 6.01 16.53
C LYS A 120 -12.73 6.27 17.39
N THR A 121 -11.67 5.47 17.21
CA THR A 121 -10.40 5.64 17.94
C THR A 121 -9.74 6.97 17.60
N ALA A 122 -9.74 7.36 16.33
CA ALA A 122 -9.18 8.63 15.89
C ALA A 122 -9.91 9.82 16.50
N ASP A 123 -11.24 9.82 16.45
CA ASP A 123 -12.08 10.87 17.02
C ASP A 123 -11.89 10.99 18.54
N ALA A 124 -11.83 9.86 19.26
CA ALA A 124 -11.65 9.84 20.71
C ALA A 124 -10.26 10.35 21.16
N ASN A 125 -9.24 10.27 20.30
CA ASN A 125 -7.86 10.65 20.63
C ASN A 125 -7.38 11.94 19.94
N GLY A 126 -8.26 12.58 19.16
CA GLY A 126 -7.93 13.77 18.37
C GLY A 126 -6.91 13.50 17.27
N SER A 127 -6.95 12.32 16.65
CA SER A 127 -6.18 12.02 15.44
C SER A 127 -6.89 12.56 14.21
N SER A 128 -6.12 13.06 13.24
CA SER A 128 -6.63 13.56 11.96
C SER A 128 -6.18 12.71 10.77
N PHE A 129 -5.39 11.67 11.02
CA PHE A 129 -4.88 10.76 10.00
C PHE A 129 -5.00 9.32 10.48
N ILE A 130 -5.46 8.43 9.59
CA ILE A 130 -5.64 7.01 9.84
C ILE A 130 -4.80 6.23 8.85
N ILE A 131 -4.17 5.17 9.35
CA ILE A 131 -3.48 4.14 8.57
C ILE A 131 -4.07 2.79 8.98
N ALA A 132 -4.41 1.95 8.01
CA ALA A 132 -4.80 0.58 8.25
C ALA A 132 -4.06 -0.38 7.31
N ASN A 133 -3.50 -1.45 7.86
CA ASN A 133 -2.92 -2.54 7.07
C ASN A 133 -3.87 -3.74 7.02
N ASP A 134 -3.73 -4.57 5.98
CA ASP A 134 -4.33 -5.91 5.96
C ASP A 134 -3.52 -6.88 6.86
N PRO A 135 -4.00 -8.11 7.11
CA PRO A 135 -3.44 -8.97 8.13
C PRO A 135 -1.96 -9.35 7.98
N ASP A 136 -1.46 -9.49 6.75
CA ASP A 136 -0.06 -9.74 6.42
C ASP A 136 0.76 -8.45 6.20
N ALA A 137 0.10 -7.30 6.29
CA ALA A 137 0.66 -5.96 6.21
C ALA A 137 1.34 -5.59 4.87
N ASP A 138 0.92 -6.25 3.79
CA ASP A 138 1.39 -5.95 2.44
C ASP A 138 0.63 -4.75 1.83
N ARG A 139 -0.64 -4.53 2.22
CA ARG A 139 -1.49 -3.41 1.76
C ARG A 139 -1.68 -2.34 2.83
N ILE A 140 -2.06 -1.15 2.36
CA ILE A 140 -2.28 0.01 3.23
C ILE A 140 -3.44 0.87 2.73
N GLN A 141 -4.34 1.24 3.63
CA GLN A 141 -5.36 2.26 3.41
C GLN A 141 -5.07 3.48 4.28
N ILE A 142 -5.26 4.67 3.72
CA ILE A 142 -5.22 5.93 4.48
C ILE A 142 -6.58 6.61 4.50
N ALA A 143 -6.85 7.34 5.58
CA ALA A 143 -7.96 8.27 5.65
C ALA A 143 -7.55 9.56 6.39
N GLU A 144 -8.11 10.69 5.98
CA GLU A 144 -7.83 12.00 6.56
C GLU A 144 -9.14 12.64 7.04
N LYS A 145 -9.06 13.37 8.15
CA LYS A 145 -10.20 14.11 8.68
C LYS A 145 -10.33 15.45 7.97
N GLU A 146 -11.45 15.66 7.31
CA GLU A 146 -11.78 16.89 6.59
C GLU A 146 -12.18 18.02 7.56
N LYS A 147 -12.19 19.26 7.05
CA LYS A 147 -12.54 20.47 7.83
C LYS A 147 -13.96 20.45 8.40
N ASP A 148 -14.88 19.72 7.76
CA ASP A 148 -16.26 19.53 8.22
C ASP A 148 -16.39 18.41 9.26
N GLY A 149 -15.29 17.77 9.64
CA GLY A 149 -15.20 16.69 10.61
C GLY A 149 -15.45 15.29 10.05
N LYS A 150 -15.77 15.15 8.76
CA LYS A 150 -15.94 13.83 8.12
C LYS A 150 -14.59 13.20 7.80
N TRP A 151 -14.62 11.88 7.57
CA TRP A 151 -13.45 11.11 7.17
C TRP A 151 -13.46 10.86 5.67
N ARG A 152 -12.43 11.36 4.98
CA ARG A 152 -12.13 11.04 3.59
C ARG A 152 -11.27 9.78 3.53
N VAL A 153 -11.77 8.76 2.85
CA VAL A 153 -11.00 7.54 2.54
C VAL A 153 -10.52 7.66 1.10
N PHE A 154 -9.21 7.56 0.89
CA PHE A 154 -8.60 7.70 -0.43
C PHE A 154 -8.64 6.37 -1.17
N SER A 155 -9.02 6.37 -2.45
CA SER A 155 -8.91 5.17 -3.29
C SER A 155 -7.44 4.80 -3.52
N GLY A 156 -7.16 3.53 -3.84
CA GLY A 156 -5.79 3.10 -4.10
C GLY A 156 -5.12 3.81 -5.28
N ASN A 157 -5.90 4.31 -6.25
CA ASN A 157 -5.39 5.14 -7.34
C ASN A 157 -4.99 6.55 -6.89
N GLU A 158 -5.79 7.20 -6.02
CA GLU A 158 -5.45 8.51 -5.44
C GLU A 158 -4.20 8.40 -4.57
N MET A 159 -4.16 7.35 -3.74
CA MET A 159 -3.01 6.99 -2.92
C MET A 159 -1.76 6.75 -3.78
N GLY A 160 -1.89 6.06 -4.91
CA GLY A 160 -0.80 5.83 -5.87
C GLY A 160 -0.29 7.12 -6.52
N ALA A 161 -1.18 8.05 -6.86
CA ALA A 161 -0.80 9.37 -7.36
C ALA A 161 0.01 10.17 -6.32
N LEU A 162 -0.47 10.19 -5.07
CA LEU A 162 0.20 10.85 -3.94
C LEU A 162 1.57 10.23 -3.65
N MET A 163 1.66 8.90 -3.61
CA MET A 163 2.92 8.18 -3.41
C MET A 163 3.91 8.47 -4.56
N THR A 164 3.44 8.45 -5.80
CA THR A 164 4.24 8.79 -6.98
C THR A 164 4.80 10.20 -6.87
N TRP A 165 3.96 11.19 -6.53
CA TRP A 165 4.38 12.58 -6.36
C TRP A 165 5.41 12.74 -5.25
N TRP A 166 5.17 12.15 -4.08
CA TRP A 166 6.05 12.29 -2.92
C TRP A 166 7.42 11.68 -3.15
N ILE A 167 7.45 10.44 -3.65
CA ILE A 167 8.69 9.72 -3.94
C ILE A 167 9.47 10.43 -5.04
N TRP A 168 8.80 10.81 -6.14
CA TRP A 168 9.45 11.52 -7.24
C TRP A 168 10.04 12.86 -6.80
N THR A 169 9.25 13.69 -6.12
CA THR A 169 9.66 15.05 -5.71
C THR A 169 10.87 15.00 -4.79
N ASN A 170 10.85 14.11 -3.80
CA ASN A 170 11.97 13.97 -2.87
C ASN A 170 13.20 13.32 -3.50
N TRP A 171 13.01 12.30 -4.34
CA TRP A 171 14.12 11.69 -5.08
C TRP A 171 14.79 12.71 -6.00
N ARG A 172 14.01 13.52 -6.72
CA ARG A 172 14.55 14.55 -7.62
C ARG A 172 15.30 15.64 -6.85
N ARG A 173 14.79 16.04 -5.68
CA ARG A 173 15.44 17.02 -4.79
C ARG A 173 16.80 16.53 -4.28
N THR A 174 16.92 15.25 -3.93
CA THR A 174 18.18 14.66 -3.45
C THR A 174 19.12 14.25 -4.59
N ASN A 175 18.60 14.17 -5.82
CA ASN A 175 19.34 13.81 -7.04
C ASN A 175 19.16 14.85 -8.17
N PRO A 176 19.53 16.13 -7.95
CA PRO A 176 19.20 17.22 -8.88
C PRO A 176 19.84 17.07 -10.27
N ASN A 177 20.99 16.38 -10.34
CA ASN A 177 21.76 16.19 -11.57
C ASN A 177 21.57 14.80 -12.19
N ALA A 178 20.72 13.95 -11.62
CA ALA A 178 20.53 12.61 -12.15
C ALA A 178 19.79 12.65 -13.50
N ASP A 179 20.17 11.73 -14.39
CA ASP A 179 19.48 11.51 -15.65
C ASP A 179 18.14 10.81 -15.38
N THR A 180 17.06 11.56 -15.50
CA THR A 180 15.70 11.10 -15.22
C THR A 180 15.26 9.99 -16.18
N SER A 181 15.87 9.90 -17.38
CA SER A 181 15.55 8.86 -18.35
C SER A 181 15.98 7.45 -17.92
N ASN A 182 16.80 7.33 -16.87
CA ASN A 182 17.19 6.07 -16.23
C ASN A 182 16.38 5.75 -14.96
N VAL A 183 15.37 6.55 -14.64
CA VAL A 183 14.55 6.41 -13.44
C VAL A 183 13.19 5.88 -13.82
N TYR A 184 12.70 4.88 -13.08
CA TYR A 184 11.49 4.15 -13.42
C TYR A 184 10.49 4.16 -12.26
N ILE A 185 9.22 4.34 -12.62
CA ILE A 185 8.06 4.06 -11.76
C ILE A 185 7.17 3.07 -12.50
N ILE A 186 6.80 2.00 -11.80
CA ILE A 186 6.05 0.88 -12.36
C ILE A 186 4.62 0.90 -11.81
N ASN A 187 3.62 0.69 -12.66
CA ASN A 187 2.26 0.45 -12.19
C ASN A 187 1.53 -0.64 -12.99
N SER A 188 0.49 -1.19 -12.38
CA SER A 188 -0.36 -2.19 -13.03
C SER A 188 -1.17 -1.57 -14.18
N ALA A 189 -1.45 -2.37 -15.22
CA ALA A 189 -2.23 -1.95 -16.37
C ALA A 189 -3.70 -1.59 -16.04
N VAL A 190 -4.21 -2.05 -14.89
CA VAL A 190 -5.55 -1.73 -14.39
C VAL A 190 -5.55 -0.56 -13.41
N SER A 191 -4.37 -0.10 -13.00
CA SER A 191 -4.20 1.15 -12.23
C SER A 191 -4.38 2.38 -13.11
N SER A 192 -4.63 3.50 -12.45
CA SER A 192 -4.69 4.83 -13.05
C SER A 192 -3.44 5.13 -13.85
N GLN A 193 -3.63 5.66 -15.06
CA GLN A 193 -2.56 6.04 -15.97
C GLN A 193 -1.93 7.42 -15.61
N ILE A 194 -2.18 7.94 -14.41
CA ILE A 194 -1.57 9.20 -13.95
C ILE A 194 -0.05 9.14 -13.87
N VAL A 195 0.53 7.96 -13.60
CA VAL A 195 2.00 7.80 -13.60
C VAL A 195 2.57 8.11 -14.98
N LYS A 196 1.85 7.76 -16.05
CA LYS A 196 2.25 8.05 -17.42
C LYS A 196 2.28 9.55 -17.70
N THR A 197 1.25 10.30 -17.29
CA THR A 197 1.20 11.75 -17.50
C THR A 197 2.24 12.48 -16.65
N MET A 198 2.49 12.02 -15.42
CA MET A 198 3.60 12.49 -14.59
C MET A 198 4.96 12.21 -15.23
N ALA A 199 5.17 11.01 -15.78
CA ALA A 199 6.40 10.63 -16.47
C ALA A 199 6.68 11.54 -17.68
N ASP A 200 5.65 11.82 -18.49
CA ASP A 200 5.76 12.69 -19.66
C ASP A 200 6.15 14.13 -19.28
N ALA A 201 5.64 14.63 -18.15
CA ALA A 201 5.94 15.97 -17.65
C ALA A 201 7.31 16.07 -16.96
N GLU A 202 7.72 15.04 -16.23
CA GLU A 202 8.86 15.07 -15.32
C GLU A 202 10.12 14.38 -15.87
N GLY A 203 9.98 13.58 -16.94
CA GLY A 203 11.07 12.95 -17.67
C GLY A 203 11.52 11.58 -17.15
N PHE A 204 10.94 11.06 -16.06
CA PHE A 204 11.15 9.67 -15.67
C PHE A 204 10.43 8.70 -16.61
N LYS A 205 10.73 7.40 -16.54
CA LYS A 205 10.09 6.35 -17.32
C LYS A 205 8.96 5.70 -16.55
N ASN A 206 7.83 5.50 -17.21
CA ASN A 206 6.76 4.67 -16.70
C ASN A 206 6.78 3.30 -17.38
N GLU A 207 6.74 2.24 -16.59
CA GLU A 207 6.65 0.86 -17.07
C GLU A 207 5.32 0.25 -16.60
N LEU A 208 4.56 -0.33 -17.53
CA LEU A 208 3.30 -0.99 -17.22
C LEU A 208 3.49 -2.51 -17.14
N THR A 209 2.89 -3.13 -16.13
CA THR A 209 2.84 -4.59 -16.03
C THR A 209 1.42 -5.10 -15.92
N LEU A 210 1.22 -6.42 -16.11
CA LEU A 210 -0.05 -7.07 -15.76
C LEU A 210 -0.31 -6.99 -14.25
N THR A 211 -1.58 -7.15 -13.85
CA THR A 211 -2.00 -7.20 -12.45
C THR A 211 -1.30 -8.32 -11.68
N GLY A 212 -0.90 -8.03 -10.44
CA GLY A 212 -0.22 -8.93 -9.53
C GLY A 212 1.25 -8.56 -9.36
N PHE A 213 1.63 -8.32 -8.10
CA PHE A 213 2.92 -7.74 -7.74
C PHE A 213 4.15 -8.52 -8.22
N LYS A 214 4.03 -9.83 -8.42
CA LYS A 214 5.08 -10.67 -9.02
C LYS A 214 5.64 -10.11 -10.34
N TRP A 215 4.79 -9.49 -11.18
CA TRP A 215 5.22 -8.91 -12.44
C TRP A 215 6.03 -7.65 -12.23
N MET A 216 5.59 -6.80 -11.29
CA MET A 216 6.30 -5.57 -10.92
C MET A 216 7.61 -5.85 -10.19
N GLY A 217 7.64 -6.83 -9.28
CA GLY A 217 8.85 -7.29 -8.59
C GLY A 217 9.89 -7.84 -9.57
N ASN A 218 9.48 -8.71 -10.49
CA ASN A 218 10.37 -9.24 -11.54
C ASN A 218 10.90 -8.14 -12.46
N LYS A 219 10.02 -7.23 -12.92
CA LYS A 219 10.43 -6.10 -13.76
C LYS A 219 11.37 -5.15 -13.02
N THR A 220 11.13 -4.92 -11.73
CA THR A 220 12.02 -4.14 -10.87
C THR A 220 13.41 -4.76 -10.79
N ALA A 221 13.49 -6.07 -10.54
CA ALA A 221 14.75 -6.79 -10.49
C ALA A 221 15.50 -6.75 -11.84
N GLU A 222 14.78 -6.94 -12.94
CA GLU A 222 15.32 -6.87 -14.30
C GLU A 222 15.93 -5.49 -14.60
N LEU A 223 15.18 -4.41 -14.35
CA LEU A 223 15.62 -3.03 -14.57
C LEU A 223 16.84 -2.68 -13.69
N ARG A 224 16.82 -3.08 -12.41
CA ARG A 224 17.96 -2.87 -11.51
C ARG A 224 19.21 -3.62 -11.98
N ALA A 225 19.07 -4.84 -12.48
CA ALA A 225 20.19 -5.60 -13.06
C ALA A 225 20.78 -4.95 -14.32
N GLN A 226 19.98 -4.14 -15.04
CA GLN A 226 20.43 -3.32 -16.18
C GLN A 226 21.02 -1.97 -15.75
N GLY A 227 21.21 -1.73 -14.46
CA GLY A 227 21.72 -0.46 -13.92
C GLY A 227 20.70 0.67 -13.92
N LYS A 228 19.39 0.38 -14.07
CA LYS A 228 18.32 1.38 -13.97
C LYS A 228 17.88 1.58 -12.52
N THR A 229 17.35 2.76 -12.24
CA THR A 229 16.84 3.12 -10.90
C THR A 229 15.33 2.98 -10.87
N VAL A 230 14.82 1.97 -10.15
CA VAL A 230 13.38 1.84 -9.90
C VAL A 230 13.07 2.37 -8.50
N ILE A 231 12.33 3.48 -8.45
CA ILE A 231 12.06 4.22 -7.20
C ILE A 231 10.70 3.92 -6.59
N LEU A 232 9.77 3.39 -7.39
CA LEU A 232 8.42 3.04 -6.93
C LEU A 232 7.79 1.99 -7.85
N ALA A 233 7.10 1.02 -7.27
CA ALA A 233 6.12 0.19 -7.98
C ALA A 233 4.79 0.16 -7.20
N TRP A 234 3.64 0.17 -7.88
CA TRP A 234 2.36 0.11 -7.19
C TRP A 234 1.18 -0.42 -8.03
N GLU A 235 0.16 -0.92 -7.34
CA GLU A 235 -1.14 -1.31 -7.90
C GLU A 235 -2.29 -0.64 -7.15
N GLU A 236 -3.41 -0.45 -7.84
CA GLU A 236 -4.60 0.24 -7.33
C GLU A 236 -5.33 -0.52 -6.22
N SER A 237 -5.04 -1.82 -6.08
CA SER A 237 -5.44 -2.67 -4.95
C SER A 237 -4.63 -2.36 -3.69
N ILE A 238 -4.38 -1.07 -3.44
CA ILE A 238 -3.74 -0.50 -2.25
C ILE A 238 -2.36 -1.12 -1.88
N GLY A 239 -1.61 -1.53 -2.90
CA GLY A 239 -0.31 -2.16 -2.78
C GLY A 239 0.81 -1.30 -3.36
N TYR A 240 1.81 -0.95 -2.57
CA TYR A 240 2.89 -0.04 -2.98
C TYR A 240 4.25 -0.53 -2.49
N MET A 241 5.29 -0.24 -3.27
CA MET A 241 6.68 -0.54 -2.97
C MET A 241 7.57 0.66 -3.32
N PRO A 242 7.69 1.66 -2.43
CA PRO A 242 8.76 2.66 -2.50
C PRO A 242 10.12 2.07 -2.10
N GLY A 243 10.09 0.90 -1.46
CA GLY A 243 11.22 0.22 -0.83
C GLY A 243 11.98 -0.77 -1.74
N ASN A 244 12.70 -1.69 -1.09
CA ASN A 244 13.53 -2.71 -1.73
C ASN A 244 12.96 -4.13 -1.60
N SER A 245 11.76 -4.28 -1.02
CA SER A 245 11.12 -5.56 -0.70
C SER A 245 10.87 -6.46 -1.92
N LEU A 246 10.75 -5.90 -3.13
CA LEU A 246 10.26 -6.60 -4.33
C LEU A 246 8.85 -7.19 -4.15
N ASP A 247 8.13 -6.71 -3.14
CA ASP A 247 6.75 -7.02 -2.79
C ASP A 247 6.05 -5.75 -2.29
N LYS A 248 4.73 -5.79 -2.15
CA LYS A 248 3.99 -4.69 -1.52
C LYS A 248 4.43 -4.57 -0.06
N ASP A 249 4.44 -3.34 0.44
CA ASP A 249 5.00 -3.04 1.74
C ASP A 249 4.19 -1.96 2.46
N GLY A 250 3.11 -2.38 3.09
CA GLY A 250 2.25 -1.51 3.88
C GLY A 250 2.96 -0.88 5.08
N ILE A 251 4.01 -1.53 5.61
CA ILE A 251 4.79 -1.03 6.75
C ILE A 251 5.63 0.18 6.35
N ASN A 252 6.43 0.08 5.28
CA ASN A 252 7.18 1.21 4.75
C ASN A 252 6.26 2.36 4.33
N CYS A 253 5.16 2.02 3.66
CA CYS A 253 4.20 3.02 3.24
C CYS A 253 3.55 3.76 4.40
N SER A 254 3.41 3.12 5.57
CA SER A 254 2.89 3.78 6.78
C SER A 254 3.75 4.98 7.17
N GLY A 255 5.09 4.81 7.17
CA GLY A 255 6.02 5.90 7.44
C GLY A 255 5.99 6.98 6.37
N VAL A 256 5.96 6.58 5.09
CA VAL A 256 5.95 7.52 3.95
C VAL A 256 4.68 8.38 3.93
N TYR A 257 3.50 7.80 4.08
CA TYR A 257 2.26 8.58 4.11
C TYR A 257 2.13 9.44 5.37
N ALA A 258 2.62 8.96 6.52
CA ALA A 258 2.68 9.78 7.73
C ALA A 258 3.58 11.01 7.54
N GLU A 259 4.78 10.84 6.99
CA GLU A 259 5.71 11.95 6.71
C GLU A 259 5.12 12.92 5.68
N MET A 260 4.47 12.41 4.63
CA MET A 260 3.76 13.21 3.65
C MET A 260 2.69 14.10 4.30
N ALA A 261 1.82 13.52 5.14
CA ALA A 261 0.78 14.26 5.85
C ALA A 261 1.36 15.31 6.81
N ALA A 262 2.39 14.94 7.59
CA ALA A 262 3.07 15.87 8.50
C ALA A 262 3.74 17.03 7.75
N TRP A 263 4.40 16.75 6.62
CA TRP A 263 5.00 17.76 5.77
C TRP A 263 3.95 18.71 5.19
N LEU A 264 2.84 18.17 4.65
CA LEU A 264 1.75 18.97 4.10
C LEU A 264 1.11 19.90 5.14
N GLN A 265 1.02 19.46 6.40
CA GLN A 265 0.55 20.32 7.49
C GLN A 265 1.42 21.56 7.67
N THR A 266 2.75 21.45 7.49
CA THR A 266 3.66 22.62 7.54
C THR A 266 3.45 23.59 6.36
N GLN A 267 2.88 23.09 5.26
CA GLN A 267 2.51 23.88 4.09
C GLN A 267 1.08 24.44 4.18
N GLY A 268 0.36 24.18 5.28
CA GLY A 268 -1.03 24.57 5.44
C GLY A 268 -2.00 23.82 4.52
N LYS A 269 -1.62 22.63 4.05
CA LYS A 269 -2.37 21.81 3.09
C LYS A 269 -2.81 20.49 3.70
N THR A 270 -3.93 19.95 3.23
CA THR A 270 -4.34 18.57 3.47
C THR A 270 -3.77 17.62 2.41
N VAL A 271 -3.87 16.32 2.64
CA VAL A 271 -3.54 15.30 1.62
C VAL A 271 -4.46 15.43 0.40
N GLU A 272 -5.73 15.77 0.62
CA GLU A 272 -6.67 16.09 -0.46
C GLU A 272 -6.25 17.32 -1.27
N ASP A 273 -5.86 18.42 -0.62
CA ASP A 273 -5.42 19.64 -1.32
C ASP A 273 -4.25 19.31 -2.26
N GLN A 274 -3.29 18.51 -1.77
CA GLN A 274 -2.15 18.08 -2.57
C GLN A 274 -2.54 17.17 -3.74
N LEU A 275 -3.53 16.28 -3.54
CA LEU A 275 -4.06 15.44 -4.60
C LEU A 275 -4.65 16.29 -5.74
N TYR A 276 -5.41 17.33 -5.41
CA TYR A 276 -5.93 18.25 -6.43
C TYR A 276 -4.83 19.05 -7.13
N GLU A 277 -3.75 19.43 -6.44
CA GLU A 277 -2.59 20.04 -7.12
C GLU A 277 -1.91 19.08 -8.10
N ILE A 278 -1.80 17.80 -7.74
CA ILE A 278 -1.30 16.75 -8.65
C ILE A 278 -2.23 16.68 -9.88
N TYR A 279 -3.54 16.63 -9.69
CA TYR A 279 -4.49 16.60 -10.82
C TYR A 279 -4.46 17.87 -11.67
N ASN A 280 -4.33 19.04 -11.06
CA ASN A 280 -4.22 20.30 -11.79
C ASN A 280 -2.95 20.37 -12.64
N LYS A 281 -1.85 19.77 -12.16
CA LYS A 281 -0.57 19.79 -12.88
C LYS A 281 -0.48 18.72 -13.97
N TYR A 282 -0.93 17.49 -13.69
CA TYR A 282 -0.72 16.32 -14.56
C TYR A 282 -1.98 15.82 -15.27
N GLY A 283 -3.13 16.45 -15.02
CA GLY A 283 -4.43 16.05 -15.55
C GLY A 283 -5.28 15.30 -14.51
N PHE A 284 -6.60 15.41 -14.65
CA PHE A 284 -7.55 14.72 -13.78
C PHE A 284 -7.68 13.26 -14.20
N HIS A 285 -7.45 12.36 -13.24
CA HIS A 285 -7.64 10.92 -13.42
C HIS A 285 -8.69 10.41 -12.44
N MET A 286 -9.85 10.02 -12.95
CA MET A 286 -10.92 9.43 -12.17
C MET A 286 -11.05 7.95 -12.52
N VAL A 287 -10.96 7.09 -11.51
CA VAL A 287 -11.15 5.65 -11.66
C VAL A 287 -12.29 5.20 -10.76
N ARG A 288 -13.19 4.39 -11.32
CA ARG A 288 -14.25 3.73 -10.57
C ARG A 288 -14.23 2.24 -10.88
N SER A 289 -13.80 1.45 -9.92
CA SER A 289 -13.80 -0.01 -9.99
C SER A 289 -15.07 -0.59 -9.36
N SER A 290 -15.55 -1.70 -9.89
CA SER A 290 -16.73 -2.41 -9.38
C SER A 290 -16.61 -3.90 -9.65
N TYR A 291 -17.21 -4.71 -8.77
CA TYR A 291 -17.24 -6.16 -8.91
C TYR A 291 -18.60 -6.62 -9.44
N TRP A 292 -18.58 -7.57 -10.38
CA TRP A 292 -19.78 -8.19 -10.94
C TRP A 292 -19.69 -9.71 -10.81
N PHE A 293 -20.67 -10.30 -10.12
CA PHE A 293 -20.78 -11.74 -9.99
C PHE A 293 -21.58 -12.32 -11.15
N THR A 294 -20.99 -13.25 -11.89
CA THR A 294 -21.68 -13.98 -12.96
C THR A 294 -22.22 -15.31 -12.43
N PRO A 295 -23.44 -15.73 -12.81
CA PRO A 295 -24.07 -16.93 -12.26
C PRO A 295 -23.45 -18.24 -12.76
N SER A 296 -22.71 -18.22 -13.87
CA SER A 296 -22.00 -19.39 -14.39
C SER A 296 -20.82 -19.01 -15.29
N LYS A 297 -19.90 -19.96 -15.49
CA LYS A 297 -18.73 -19.79 -16.38
C LYS A 297 -19.14 -19.56 -17.83
N GLU A 298 -20.25 -20.17 -18.26
CA GLU A 298 -20.80 -20.02 -19.60
C GLU A 298 -21.29 -18.59 -19.83
N VAL A 299 -21.92 -17.98 -18.82
CA VAL A 299 -22.31 -16.57 -18.87
C VAL A 299 -21.09 -15.67 -18.95
N THR A 300 -20.07 -15.90 -18.12
CA THR A 300 -18.80 -15.17 -18.18
C THR A 300 -18.18 -15.25 -19.58
N LYS A 301 -18.10 -16.46 -20.15
CA LYS A 301 -17.52 -16.68 -21.48
C LYS A 301 -18.30 -15.94 -22.56
N LYS A 302 -19.63 -16.07 -22.58
CA LYS A 302 -20.49 -15.37 -23.55
C LYS A 302 -20.32 -13.85 -23.47
N LEU A 303 -20.24 -13.29 -22.26
CA LEU A 303 -20.06 -11.86 -22.04
C LEU A 303 -18.73 -11.37 -22.61
N PHE A 304 -17.61 -12.03 -22.27
CA PHE A 304 -16.30 -11.64 -22.80
C PHE A 304 -16.15 -11.89 -24.30
N ASP A 305 -16.76 -12.96 -24.83
CA ASP A 305 -16.77 -13.23 -26.28
C ASP A 305 -17.56 -12.15 -27.03
N SER A 306 -18.67 -11.65 -26.47
CA SER A 306 -19.40 -10.50 -27.02
C SER A 306 -18.53 -9.25 -27.01
N LEU A 307 -17.97 -8.89 -25.84
CA LEU A 307 -17.13 -7.70 -25.71
C LEU A 307 -15.95 -7.71 -26.70
N ARG A 308 -15.26 -8.85 -26.87
CA ARG A 308 -14.15 -8.96 -27.83
C ARG A 308 -14.60 -8.85 -29.29
N LYS A 309 -15.81 -9.32 -29.62
CA LYS A 309 -16.37 -9.17 -30.97
C LYS A 309 -16.76 -7.72 -31.26
N ASP A 310 -17.31 -7.05 -30.24
CA ASP A 310 -17.78 -5.66 -30.35
C ASP A 310 -16.62 -4.66 -30.29
N MET A 311 -15.53 -5.00 -29.59
CA MET A 311 -14.26 -4.25 -29.60
C MET A 311 -13.42 -4.52 -30.85
N LYS A 312 -14.01 -4.39 -32.04
CA LYS A 312 -13.21 -4.19 -33.27
C LYS A 312 -12.47 -2.85 -33.16
N VAL A 313 -11.25 -2.93 -32.61
CA VAL A 313 -10.14 -1.97 -32.69
C VAL A 313 -10.46 -0.56 -32.15
N CYS A 314 -10.05 -0.31 -30.90
CA CYS A 314 -9.49 0.98 -30.50
C CYS A 314 -7.99 0.77 -30.25
#